data_AF-A0A925BQT3-F1
#
_entry.id   AF-A0A925BQT3-F1
#
_cell.length_a   1.000
_cell.length_b   1.000
_cell.length_c   1.000
_cell.angle_alpha   90.00
_cell.angle_beta   90.00
_cell.angle_gamma   90.00
#
_symmetry.space_group_name_H-M   'P 1'
#
loop_
_entity.id
_entity.type
_entity.pdbx_description
1 polymer ?
#
loop_
_entity_poly.entity_id
_entity_poly.type
_entity_poly.pdbx_seq_one_letter_code
_entity_poly.pdbx_strand_id
1 'polypeptide(L)'
;MQNHQTIVIQQISRNRSEQIAYYRYLENEQVSVPELVRSLADHCQEQGSGRPVLAISDTSGINLDAHRGRLKEEGVGVVGNNRDLGFFIHPTLVLDAQDGFPLG
;
A
#
# COMPACT_ATOMS: atom_id res chain seq x y z
N MET A 1 24.10 -9.67 6.85
CA MET A 1 23.84 -8.50 5.98
C MET A 1 22.42 -8.05 6.28
N GLN A 2 22.23 -6.89 6.91
CA GLN A 2 20.88 -6.35 7.11
C GLN A 2 20.32 -5.93 5.75
N ASN A 3 19.24 -6.56 5.31
CA ASN A 3 18.50 -6.11 4.12
C ASN A 3 17.98 -4.71 4.41
N HIS A 4 18.47 -3.72 3.68
CA HIS A 4 17.97 -2.36 3.75
C HIS A 4 16.54 -2.34 3.19
N GLN A 5 15.54 -2.40 4.07
CA GLN A 5 14.15 -2.25 3.69
C GLN A 5 13.89 -0.77 3.40
N THR A 6 13.62 -0.47 2.14
CA THR A 6 13.34 0.89 1.67
C THR A 6 12.15 0.86 0.71
N ILE A 7 11.42 1.96 0.68
CA ILE A 7 10.30 2.22 -0.23
C ILE A 7 10.71 3.15 -1.37
N VAL A 8 11.99 3.51 -1.45
CA VAL A 8 12.52 4.39 -2.50
C VAL A 8 12.91 3.54 -3.70
N ILE A 9 12.21 3.72 -4.83
CA ILE A 9 12.44 2.97 -6.08
C ILE A 9 13.93 2.96 -6.48
N GLN A 10 14.62 4.09 -6.36
CA GLN A 10 16.05 4.20 -6.66
C GLN A 10 16.94 3.33 -5.75
N GLN A 11 16.57 3.14 -4.49
CA GLN A 11 17.35 2.39 -3.52
C GLN A 11 17.05 0.88 -3.57
N ILE A 12 15.82 0.48 -3.94
CA ILE A 12 15.49 -0.95 -4.15
C ILE A 12 16.02 -1.49 -5.47
N SER A 13 16.25 -0.62 -6.47
CA SER A 13 16.69 -1.05 -7.80
C SER A 13 18.16 -1.43 -7.78
N ARG A 14 18.50 -2.61 -8.33
CA ARG A 14 19.90 -3.06 -8.46
C ARG A 14 20.62 -2.36 -9.60
N ASN A 15 19.87 -1.94 -10.62
CA ASN A 15 20.40 -1.28 -11.80
C ASN A 15 19.34 -0.37 -12.44
N ARG A 16 19.76 0.40 -13.46
CA ARG A 16 18.91 1.34 -14.15
C ARG A 16 17.72 0.68 -14.86
N SER A 17 17.90 -0.54 -15.38
CA SER A 17 16.85 -1.26 -16.08
C SER A 17 15.71 -1.66 -15.13
N GLU A 18 16.03 -2.17 -13.94
CA GLU A 18 15.03 -2.44 -12.89
C GLU A 18 14.31 -1.17 -12.46
N GLN A 19 15.04 -0.08 -12.24
CA GLN A 19 14.44 1.21 -11.88
C GLN A 19 13.41 1.66 -12.92
N ILE A 20 13.76 1.60 -14.21
CA ILE A 20 12.85 1.95 -15.30
C ILE A 20 11.65 0.99 -15.34
N ALA A 21 11.86 -0.30 -15.12
CA ALA A 21 10.79 -1.28 -15.11
C ALA A 21 9.77 -1.00 -13.99
N TYR A 22 10.22 -0.64 -12.78
CA TYR A 22 9.32 -0.30 -11.67
C TYR A 22 8.47 0.94 -11.96
N TYR A 23 9.06 2.02 -12.50
CA TYR A 23 8.27 3.19 -12.90
C TYR A 23 7.28 2.85 -14.00
N ARG A 24 7.69 2.10 -15.03
CA ARG A 24 6.78 1.64 -16.09
C ARG A 24 5.62 0.81 -15.56
N TYR A 25 5.86 -0.05 -14.57
CA TYR A 25 4.81 -0.85 -13.96
C TYR A 25 3.80 0.02 -13.21
N LEU A 26 4.27 0.97 -12.40
CA LEU A 26 3.40 1.88 -11.63
C LEU A 26 2.63 2.89 -12.50
N GLU A 27 3.15 3.21 -13.69
CA GLU A 27 2.51 4.09 -14.68
C GLU A 27 1.69 3.32 -15.72
N ASN A 28 1.61 1.99 -15.65
CA ASN A 28 0.88 1.19 -16.63
C ASN A 28 -0.62 1.26 -16.37
N GLU A 29 -1.40 1.79 -17.33
CA GLU A 29 -2.86 1.88 -17.25
C GLU A 29 -3.55 0.50 -17.14
N GLN A 30 -2.87 -0.58 -17.54
CA GLN A 30 -3.36 -1.95 -17.37
C GLN A 30 -3.15 -2.51 -15.95
N VAL A 31 -2.43 -1.78 -15.08
CA VAL A 31 -2.26 -2.14 -13.67
C VAL A 31 -3.20 -1.27 -12.84
N SER A 32 -4.33 -1.84 -12.43
CA SER A 32 -5.35 -1.09 -11.69
C SER A 32 -5.24 -1.29 -10.17
N VAL A 33 -5.51 -0.23 -9.39
CA VAL A 33 -5.57 -0.34 -7.92
C VAL A 33 -6.57 -1.40 -7.45
N PRO A 34 -7.79 -1.51 -8.02
CA PRO A 34 -8.73 -2.57 -7.65
C PRO A 34 -8.17 -3.99 -7.85
N GLU A 35 -7.42 -4.24 -8.92
CA GLU A 35 -6.80 -5.55 -9.14
C GLU A 35 -5.67 -5.83 -8.15
N LEU A 36 -4.85 -4.82 -7.80
CA LEU A 36 -3.84 -4.95 -6.76
C LEU A 36 -4.48 -5.27 -5.39
N VAL A 37 -5.54 -4.55 -5.03
CA VAL A 37 -6.30 -4.79 -3.79
C VAL A 37 -6.91 -6.18 -3.79
N ARG A 38 -7.51 -6.60 -4.92
CA ARG A 38 -8.08 -7.93 -5.07
C ARG A 38 -7.02 -9.02 -4.91
N SER A 39 -5.88 -8.88 -5.57
CA SER A 39 -4.78 -9.85 -5.47
C SER A 39 -4.29 -10.00 -4.02
N LEU A 40 -4.23 -8.90 -3.26
CA LEU A 40 -3.87 -8.94 -1.83
C LEU A 40 -4.97 -9.60 -0.99
N ALA A 41 -6.24 -9.29 -1.27
CA ALA A 41 -7.38 -9.89 -0.58
C ALA A 41 -7.50 -11.40 -0.84
N ASP A 42 -7.31 -11.84 -2.08
CA ASP A 42 -7.32 -13.25 -2.47
C ASP A 42 -6.21 -14.01 -1.73
N HIS A 43 -5.00 -13.43 -1.64
CA HIS A 43 -3.90 -14.01 -0.86
C HIS A 43 -4.22 -14.10 0.64
N CYS A 44 -4.78 -13.03 1.23
CA CYS A 44 -5.21 -13.03 2.63
C CYS A 44 -6.27 -14.10 2.90
N GLN A 45 -7.21 -14.29 1.97
CA GLN A 45 -8.24 -15.33 2.06
C GLN A 45 -7.63 -16.73 2.06
N GLU A 46 -6.65 -16.99 1.18
CA GLU A 46 -5.93 -18.26 1.14
C GLU A 46 -5.22 -18.55 2.47
N GLN A 47 -4.57 -17.55 3.08
CA GLN A 47 -3.88 -17.71 4.36
C GLN A 47 -4.85 -17.94 5.54
N GLY A 48 -6.03 -17.30 5.53
CA GLY A 48 -7.03 -17.42 6.60
C GLY A 48 -8.01 -18.58 6.47
N SER A 49 -8.02 -19.29 5.33
CA SER A 49 -8.99 -20.35 5.07
C SER A 49 -8.92 -21.47 6.10
N GLY A 50 -10.08 -21.85 6.65
CA GLY A 50 -10.21 -22.92 7.65
C GLY A 50 -9.73 -22.55 9.05
N ARG A 51 -9.42 -21.27 9.32
CA ARG A 51 -8.96 -20.80 10.63
C ARG A 51 -9.95 -19.81 11.25
N PRO A 52 -10.12 -19.79 12.58
CA PRO A 52 -10.71 -18.65 13.26
C PRO A 52 -9.77 -17.44 13.13
N VAL A 53 -10.30 -16.30 12.69
CA VAL A 53 -9.52 -15.08 12.45
C VAL A 53 -10.07 -13.88 13.18
N LEU A 54 -9.20 -12.92 13.47
CA LEU A 54 -9.56 -11.59 13.95
C LEU A 54 -9.37 -10.60 12.80
N ALA A 55 -10.44 -9.93 12.38
CA ALA A 55 -10.40 -8.88 11.37
C ALA A 55 -10.45 -7.51 12.06
N ILE A 56 -9.34 -6.78 12.03
CA ILE A 56 -9.21 -5.46 12.67
C ILE A 56 -9.26 -4.40 11.58
N SER A 57 -10.28 -3.55 11.62
CA SER A 57 -10.46 -2.45 10.67
C SER A 57 -10.29 -1.11 11.37
N ASP A 58 -9.53 -0.20 10.76
CA ASP A 58 -9.35 1.16 11.26
C ASP A 58 -9.12 2.12 10.10
N THR A 59 -9.24 3.43 10.34
CA THR A 59 -9.05 4.48 9.34
C THR A 59 -7.75 5.22 9.60
N SER A 60 -6.95 5.43 8.57
CA SER A 60 -5.71 6.20 8.64
C SER A 60 -5.66 7.25 7.54
N GLY A 61 -5.03 8.39 7.82
CA GLY A 61 -4.77 9.43 6.82
C GLY A 61 -3.34 9.32 6.27
N ILE A 62 -3.20 9.30 4.95
CA ILE A 62 -1.92 9.39 4.26
C ILE A 62 -1.66 10.87 3.92
N ASN A 63 -0.78 11.51 4.70
CA ASN A 63 -0.39 12.90 4.50
C ASN A 63 0.70 13.00 3.41
N LEU A 64 0.46 13.83 2.41
CA LEU A 64 1.35 14.09 1.27
C LEU A 64 1.73 15.57 1.16
N ASP A 65 1.51 16.38 2.19
CA ASP A 65 1.71 17.84 2.11
C ASP A 65 3.17 18.22 1.81
N ALA A 66 4.13 17.46 2.34
CA ALA A 66 5.56 17.58 2.03
C ALA A 66 5.90 17.36 0.54
N HIS A 67 4.95 16.88 -0.26
CA HIS A 67 5.07 16.61 -1.69
C HIS A 67 4.26 17.57 -2.56
N ARG A 68 3.56 18.57 -2.00
CA ARG A 68 2.64 19.48 -2.71
C ARG A 68 3.14 19.97 -4.08
N GLY A 69 4.38 20.43 -4.18
CA GLY A 69 4.97 20.92 -5.44
C GLY A 69 5.44 19.84 -6.43
N ARG A 70 5.26 18.56 -6.12
CA ARG A 70 5.66 17.40 -6.94
C ARG A 70 4.49 16.50 -7.32
N LEU A 71 3.31 16.74 -6.77
CA LEU A 71 2.11 15.99 -7.10
C LEU A 71 1.46 16.59 -8.34
N LYS A 72 0.83 15.75 -9.17
CA LYS A 72 -0.20 16.22 -10.08
C LYS A 72 -1.40 16.56 -9.20
N GLU A 73 -1.85 17.82 -9.20
CA GLU A 73 -2.90 18.29 -8.28
C GLU A 73 -4.25 17.61 -8.54
N GLU A 74 -4.45 17.09 -9.75
CA GLU A 74 -5.63 16.35 -10.15
C GLU A 74 -5.73 15.01 -9.38
N GLY A 75 -6.70 14.93 -8.45
CA GLY A 75 -7.11 13.69 -7.82
C GLY A 75 -6.66 13.45 -6.37
N VAL A 76 -5.92 14.39 -5.74
CA VAL A 76 -5.54 14.29 -4.32
C VAL A 76 -6.42 15.19 -3.47
N GLY A 77 -7.05 14.61 -2.43
CA GLY A 77 -7.91 15.33 -1.49
C GLY A 77 -7.14 15.99 -0.36
N VAL A 78 -7.82 16.15 0.78
CA VAL A 78 -7.25 16.64 2.04
C VAL A 78 -7.46 15.64 3.18
N VAL A 79 -6.61 15.71 4.21
CA VAL A 79 -6.72 14.87 5.42
C VAL A 79 -7.40 15.62 6.59
N GLY A 80 -7.30 15.11 7.82
CA GLY A 80 -8.15 15.48 8.95
C GLY A 80 -8.17 16.96 9.37
N ASN A 81 -7.18 17.78 8.97
CA ASN A 81 -7.19 19.23 9.23
C ASN A 81 -7.86 20.03 8.09
N ASN A 82 -8.37 19.35 7.07
CA ASN A 82 -9.00 19.91 5.87
C ASN A 82 -8.12 20.92 5.10
N ARG A 83 -6.79 20.78 5.18
CA ARG A 83 -5.80 21.68 4.56
C ARG A 83 -4.64 20.93 3.90
N ASP A 84 -4.09 19.96 4.61
CA ASP A 84 -2.94 19.18 4.15
C ASP A 84 -3.38 18.23 3.06
N LEU A 85 -2.58 18.15 1.98
CA LEU A 85 -2.87 17.23 0.88
C LEU A 85 -2.74 15.78 1.33
N GLY A 86 -3.65 14.94 0.85
CA GLY A 86 -3.60 13.51 1.10
C GLY A 86 -4.92 12.81 0.86
N PHE A 87 -5.06 11.62 1.44
CA PHE A 87 -6.27 10.82 1.37
C PHE A 87 -6.40 9.92 2.59
N PHE A 88 -7.60 9.40 2.83
CA PHE A 88 -7.84 8.40 3.86
C PHE A 88 -7.82 7.00 3.27
N ILE A 89 -7.34 6.05 4.06
CA ILE A 89 -7.46 4.62 3.83
C ILE A 89 -8.25 3.98 4.96
N HIS A 90 -8.97 2.90 4.66
CA HIS A 90 -9.67 2.10 5.66
C HIS A 90 -9.33 0.61 5.47
N PRO A 91 -8.09 0.20 5.78
CA PRO A 91 -7.67 -1.19 5.63
C PRO A 91 -8.30 -2.09 6.71
N THR A 92 -8.30 -3.39 6.44
CA THR A 92 -8.55 -4.44 7.43
C THR A 92 -7.32 -5.33 7.50
N LEU A 93 -6.77 -5.51 8.70
CA LEU A 93 -5.70 -6.44 8.99
C LEU A 93 -6.30 -7.71 9.62
N VAL A 94 -6.03 -8.86 9.01
CA VAL A 94 -6.50 -10.17 9.44
C VAL A 94 -5.38 -10.88 10.19
N LEU A 95 -5.69 -11.35 11.39
CA LEU A 95 -4.79 -12.12 12.24
C LEU A 95 -5.36 -13.51 12.50
N ASP A 96 -4.49 -14.50 12.70
CA ASP A 96 -4.87 -15.78 13.28
C ASP A 96 -5.34 -15.55 14.73
N ALA A 97 -6.53 -16.03 15.07
CA ALA A 97 -7.12 -15.78 16.38
C ALA A 97 -6.41 -16.54 17.53
N GLN A 98 -5.60 -17.55 17.23
CA GLN A 98 -4.95 -18.38 18.25
C GLN A 98 -3.65 -17.75 18.76
N ASP A 99 -2.82 -17.25 17.85
CA ASP A 99 -1.47 -16.75 18.15
C ASP A 99 -1.25 -15.27 17.77
N GLY A 100 -2.22 -14.64 17.11
CA GLY A 100 -2.13 -13.26 16.65
C GLY A 100 -1.22 -13.06 15.43
N PHE A 101 -0.85 -14.14 14.73
CA PHE A 101 0.01 -14.03 13.55
C PHE A 101 -0.71 -13.29 12.41
N PRO A 102 -0.07 -12.29 11.75
CA PRO A 102 -0.68 -11.58 10.63
C PRO A 102 -0.82 -12.46 9.39
N LEU A 103 -2.04 -12.55 8.86
CA LEU A 103 -2.39 -13.35 7.68
C LEU A 103 -2.55 -12.51 6.41
N GLY A 104 -2.81 -11.21 6.55
CA GLY A 104 -2.96 -10.27 5.44
C GLY A 104 -3.75 -9.03 5.81
#